data_AF-A0A9W8E6C0-F1
#
_entry.id   AF-A0A9W8E6C0-F1
#
_cell.length_a   1.000
_cell.length_b   1.000
_cell.length_c   1.000
_cell.angle_alpha   90.00
_cell.angle_beta   90.00
_cell.angle_gamma   90.00
#
_symmetry.space_group_name_H-M   'P 1'
#
loop_
_entity.id
_entity.type
_entity.pdbx_description
1 polymer ?
#
loop_
_entity_poly.entity_id
_entity_poly.type
_entity_poly.pdbx_seq_one_letter_code
_entity_poly.pdbx_strand_id
1 'polypeptide(L)'
;MDTLAGPFILHHYPVLGVLEPYSLSSEHPVPDPDNESVASPTPTSPTTSEPRWSSYTTTVKQQVLQHFEKYPLEAKWDATNAKETLSGFAVISVHEGDYISSKIRYLPSQSINTLENAIEEARRSHSRFSPLNEHSPLFPEGLVSSQWMTCHHQHYPSVLVSFHDLKFHNSTSASAPQASTAGDPSHPLAPQSVDSFTLADERLASDLLYGQRIAKMRGLRYIPLLVVDEEEHTQSSTDERIHRVRKRASVDGRLALTVLRPMNSEQFDQTMVGLTQGLLDYSMTYYRELAKQAKRRSQHLVVANLPSPGTAQDNPSTISNDVSGDSTGPMATAATSFADLKFATFGQRTETKYIDPQGLPMEGWLVRYQYKQGVYAEFRQDIATALKHYCEAYTHILDYAERIAKRDYPQLDNLLLFTPRWEELRTFMDSLCWKIRKLNFYTNSHASSAENFNGYINSFSSILHNAGYGEAASYYWNWLTNQHQTFASLLELGIKHR
;
A
#
# COMPACT_ATOMS: atom_id res chain seq x y z
N MET A 1 -20.43 -11.65 -13.11
CA MET A 1 -19.30 -11.20 -12.25
C MET A 1 -18.02 -10.94 -13.04
N ASP A 2 -17.79 -11.60 -14.19
CA ASP A 2 -16.52 -11.50 -14.94
C ASP A 2 -16.45 -10.33 -15.94
N THR A 3 -17.58 -9.65 -16.17
CA THR A 3 -17.67 -8.43 -16.99
C THR A 3 -17.32 -7.15 -16.23
N LEU A 4 -16.95 -7.26 -14.96
CA LEU A 4 -16.85 -6.14 -14.02
C LEU A 4 -15.39 -5.90 -13.65
N ALA A 5 -15.07 -4.68 -13.23
CA ALA A 5 -13.78 -4.36 -12.66
C ALA A 5 -13.60 -5.14 -11.33
N GLY A 6 -13.15 -6.39 -11.45
CA GLY A 6 -13.01 -7.37 -10.37
C GLY A 6 -12.46 -6.80 -9.07
N PRO A 7 -11.39 -5.95 -9.09
CA PRO A 7 -10.80 -5.39 -7.89
C PRO A 7 -11.76 -4.62 -6.97
N PHE A 8 -12.76 -3.91 -7.52
CA PHE A 8 -13.69 -3.13 -6.70
C PHE A 8 -14.70 -4.00 -5.92
N ILE A 9 -14.91 -5.24 -6.36
CA ILE A 9 -15.91 -6.15 -5.79
C ILE A 9 -15.29 -7.12 -4.78
N LEU A 10 -13.96 -7.30 -4.82
CA LEU A 10 -13.22 -8.15 -3.88
C LEU A 10 -13.50 -7.75 -2.41
N HIS A 11 -13.48 -8.72 -1.50
CA HIS A 11 -13.50 -8.47 -0.06
C HIS A 11 -12.07 -8.17 0.40
N HIS A 12 -11.90 -7.11 1.19
CA HIS A 12 -10.58 -6.59 1.52
C HIS A 12 -10.13 -7.06 2.91
N TYR A 13 -9.02 -7.82 3.00
CA TYR A 13 -8.40 -8.24 4.25
C TYR A 13 -7.04 -7.55 4.47
N PRO A 14 -6.59 -7.38 5.74
CA PRO A 14 -5.27 -6.83 6.01
C PRO A 14 -4.17 -7.58 5.26
N VAL A 15 -3.30 -6.82 4.60
CA VAL A 15 -2.21 -7.38 3.79
C VAL A 15 -0.90 -7.37 4.59
N LEU A 16 -0.24 -8.53 4.68
CA LEU A 16 1.10 -8.70 5.25
C LEU A 16 2.11 -8.86 4.12
N GLY A 17 3.16 -8.04 4.12
CA GLY A 17 4.22 -8.12 3.13
C GLY A 17 5.44 -8.86 3.68
N VAL A 18 5.91 -9.87 2.97
CA VAL A 18 7.12 -10.61 3.28
C VAL A 18 8.22 -10.11 2.36
N LEU A 19 9.19 -9.39 2.91
CA LEU A 19 10.35 -8.93 2.16
C LEU A 19 11.27 -10.12 1.88
N GLU A 20 11.56 -10.30 0.60
CA GLU A 20 12.49 -11.31 0.10
C GLU A 20 13.80 -10.58 -0.22
N PRO A 21 14.79 -10.53 0.70
CA PRO A 21 16.01 -9.74 0.54
C PRO A 21 16.92 -10.21 -0.61
N TYR A 22 16.55 -11.32 -1.27
CA TYR A 22 17.34 -12.00 -2.27
C TYR A 22 16.52 -12.18 -3.55
N SER A 23 17.11 -11.85 -4.69
CA SER A 23 16.50 -12.10 -5.98
C SER A 23 16.34 -13.61 -6.19
N LEU A 24 15.09 -14.06 -6.34
CA LEU A 24 14.82 -15.21 -7.18
C LEU A 24 15.16 -14.74 -8.58
N SER A 25 16.07 -15.44 -9.26
CA SER A 25 16.37 -15.24 -10.68
C SER A 25 15.05 -15.00 -11.42
N SER A 26 14.85 -13.79 -11.91
CA SER A 26 13.59 -13.36 -12.49
C SER A 26 13.37 -14.05 -13.83
N GLU A 27 12.40 -14.96 -13.92
CA GLU A 27 11.63 -15.13 -15.16
C GLU A 27 10.37 -14.28 -15.06
N HIS A 28 10.53 -12.96 -15.22
CA HIS A 28 9.45 -12.10 -15.68
C HIS A 28 10.01 -11.23 -16.79
N PRO A 29 9.61 -11.44 -18.07
CA PRO A 29 10.03 -10.56 -19.13
C PRO A 29 9.39 -9.19 -18.91
N VAL A 30 10.22 -8.18 -18.77
CA VAL A 30 9.81 -6.78 -18.91
C VAL A 30 9.42 -6.61 -20.38
N PRO A 31 8.19 -6.21 -20.72
CA PRO A 31 7.88 -5.84 -22.09
C PRO A 31 8.52 -4.47 -22.37
N ASP A 32 9.64 -4.47 -23.07
CA ASP A 32 10.09 -3.29 -23.81
C ASP A 32 9.13 -3.08 -25.00
N PRO A 33 8.60 -1.86 -25.22
CA PRO A 33 7.62 -1.61 -26.27
C PRO A 33 8.21 -1.52 -27.69
N ASP A 34 9.54 -1.60 -27.85
CA ASP A 34 10.21 -1.28 -29.11
C ASP A 34 11.22 -2.36 -29.58
N ASN A 35 10.80 -3.63 -29.72
CA ASN A 35 11.61 -4.56 -30.51
C ASN A 35 10.82 -5.77 -31.05
N GLU A 36 10.15 -5.58 -32.19
CA GLU A 36 9.74 -6.68 -33.06
C GLU A 36 10.95 -7.15 -33.89
N SER A 37 11.68 -8.17 -33.43
CA SER A 37 12.35 -9.07 -34.36
C SER A 37 12.63 -10.45 -33.75
N VAL A 38 12.31 -11.46 -34.56
CA VAL A 38 12.25 -12.89 -34.27
C VAL A 38 13.66 -13.50 -34.14
N ALA A 39 13.94 -14.19 -33.03
CA ALA A 39 14.90 -15.29 -32.99
C ALA A 39 14.58 -16.24 -31.82
N SER A 40 14.40 -17.53 -32.14
CA SER A 40 14.11 -18.63 -31.20
C SER A 40 15.26 -18.87 -30.20
N PRO A 41 15.00 -19.15 -28.90
CA PRO A 41 16.08 -19.47 -27.98
C PRO A 41 16.36 -20.99 -27.91
N THR A 42 17.64 -21.32 -28.03
CA THR A 42 18.28 -22.62 -27.74
C THR A 42 18.20 -22.92 -26.23
N PRO A 43 18.02 -24.18 -25.77
CA PRO A 43 17.92 -24.49 -24.35
C PRO A 43 19.30 -24.40 -23.70
N THR A 44 19.54 -23.32 -22.95
CA THR A 44 20.69 -23.22 -22.06
C THR A 44 20.27 -23.74 -20.69
N SER A 45 21.03 -24.68 -20.15
CA SER A 45 20.81 -25.38 -18.88
C SER A 45 20.49 -24.44 -17.70
N PRO A 46 19.66 -24.86 -16.73
CA PRO A 46 19.33 -24.03 -15.58
C PRO A 46 20.55 -23.84 -14.71
N THR A 47 21.02 -22.60 -14.60
CA THR A 47 21.96 -22.19 -13.55
C THR A 47 21.22 -22.27 -12.22
N THR A 48 21.48 -23.33 -11.44
CA THR A 48 20.92 -23.53 -10.10
C THR A 48 21.31 -22.36 -9.20
N SER A 49 20.41 -21.39 -9.02
CA SER A 49 20.53 -20.36 -8.00
C SER A 49 20.17 -20.99 -6.65
N GLU A 50 21.18 -21.28 -5.82
CA GLU A 50 20.98 -21.86 -4.48
C GLU A 50 20.31 -20.85 -3.51
N PRO A 51 19.47 -21.32 -2.57
CA PRO A 51 18.80 -20.46 -1.60
C PRO A 51 19.81 -19.91 -0.57
N ARG A 52 19.83 -18.59 -0.38
CA ARG A 52 20.68 -17.91 0.62
C ARG A 52 20.28 -18.20 2.08
N TRP A 53 19.11 -18.78 2.32
CA TRP A 53 18.68 -19.23 3.65
C TRP A 53 19.09 -20.66 3.92
N SER A 54 19.40 -20.96 5.17
CA SER A 54 19.53 -22.35 5.62
C SER A 54 18.24 -23.14 5.36
N SER A 55 18.37 -24.46 5.20
CA SER A 55 17.21 -25.35 5.04
C SER A 55 16.26 -25.27 6.25
N TYR A 56 16.81 -25.07 7.44
CA TYR A 56 16.05 -24.85 8.67
C TYR A 56 15.20 -23.58 8.56
N THR A 57 15.80 -22.45 8.18
CA THR A 57 15.08 -21.18 8.02
C THR A 57 14.00 -21.23 6.97
N THR A 58 14.25 -21.92 5.86
CA THR A 58 13.23 -22.10 4.81
C THR A 58 12.03 -22.88 5.36
N THR A 59 12.27 -23.92 6.18
CA THR A 59 11.23 -24.70 6.84
C THR A 59 10.45 -23.86 7.85
N VAL A 60 11.15 -23.12 8.73
CA VAL A 60 10.53 -22.24 9.73
C VAL A 60 9.71 -21.14 9.04
N LYS A 61 10.25 -20.52 7.98
CA LYS A 61 9.53 -19.54 7.17
C LYS A 61 8.22 -20.12 6.67
N GLN A 62 8.24 -21.32 6.07
CA GLN A 62 7.03 -21.96 5.57
C GLN A 62 5.99 -22.21 6.68
N GLN A 63 6.42 -22.68 7.86
CA GLN A 63 5.55 -22.90 9.01
C GLN A 63 4.93 -21.61 9.56
N VAL A 64 5.71 -20.52 9.60
CA VAL A 64 5.24 -19.19 10.01
C VAL A 64 4.24 -18.64 9.00
N LEU A 65 4.50 -18.78 7.70
CA LEU A 65 3.59 -18.31 6.65
C LEU A 65 2.27 -19.08 6.66
N GLN A 66 2.26 -20.39 6.92
CA GLN A 66 1.04 -21.17 7.12
C GLN A 66 0.17 -20.68 8.29
N HIS A 67 0.79 -20.09 9.31
CA HIS A 67 0.07 -19.45 10.42
C HIS A 67 -0.51 -18.10 10.03
N PHE A 68 0.23 -17.28 9.28
CA PHE A 68 -0.21 -15.95 8.89
C PHE A 68 -1.23 -15.95 7.75
N GLU A 69 -1.05 -16.79 6.74
CA GLU A 69 -1.89 -16.85 5.55
C GLU A 69 -3.21 -17.55 5.87
N LYS A 70 -4.25 -16.76 6.16
CA LYS A 70 -5.61 -17.26 6.44
C LYS A 70 -6.63 -16.80 5.41
N TYR A 71 -6.30 -15.77 4.64
CA TYR A 71 -7.24 -15.13 3.73
C TYR A 71 -6.70 -15.10 2.29
N PRO A 72 -7.55 -15.39 1.30
CA PRO A 72 -7.14 -15.34 -0.09
C PRO A 72 -7.00 -13.88 -0.58
N LEU A 73 -6.02 -13.63 -1.44
CA LEU A 73 -5.78 -12.31 -2.05
C LEU A 73 -6.94 -11.84 -2.95
N GLU A 74 -7.68 -12.79 -3.56
CA GLU A 74 -8.76 -12.52 -4.52
C GLU A 74 -10.10 -13.09 -4.06
N ALA A 75 -10.51 -12.76 -2.83
CA ALA A 75 -11.79 -13.19 -2.29
C ALA A 75 -12.96 -12.39 -2.90
N LYS A 76 -13.68 -12.92 -3.90
CA LYS A 76 -14.93 -12.29 -4.39
C LYS A 76 -16.07 -12.40 -3.36
N TRP A 77 -16.12 -13.47 -2.58
CA TRP A 77 -17.11 -13.72 -1.54
C TRP A 77 -16.50 -14.61 -0.47
N ASP A 78 -16.69 -14.28 0.81
CA ASP A 78 -16.13 -15.04 1.93
C ASP A 78 -16.93 -14.80 3.22
N ALA A 79 -18.13 -15.37 3.29
CA ALA A 79 -19.00 -15.27 4.46
C ALA A 79 -18.45 -16.05 5.68
N THR A 80 -17.60 -17.05 5.44
CA THR A 80 -17.01 -17.90 6.49
C THR A 80 -15.93 -17.18 7.30
N ASN A 81 -15.13 -16.35 6.64
CA ASN A 81 -14.00 -15.66 7.26
C ASN A 81 -14.24 -14.18 7.50
N ALA A 82 -15.29 -13.57 6.93
CA ALA A 82 -15.78 -12.25 7.30
C ALA A 82 -16.40 -12.26 8.71
N LYS A 83 -15.58 -12.57 9.71
CA LYS A 83 -15.90 -12.52 11.14
C LYS A 83 -15.40 -11.20 11.71
N GLU A 84 -16.03 -10.74 12.79
CA GLU A 84 -15.61 -9.53 13.52
C GLU A 84 -14.18 -9.62 14.07
N THR A 85 -13.66 -10.84 14.28
CA THR A 85 -12.32 -11.09 14.81
C THR A 85 -11.42 -11.73 13.75
N LEU A 86 -10.39 -10.99 13.34
CA LEU A 86 -9.36 -11.47 12.42
C LEU A 86 -8.40 -12.43 13.12
N SER A 87 -7.98 -13.46 12.40
CA SER A 87 -7.04 -14.49 12.89
C SER A 87 -5.79 -14.64 12.01
N GLY A 88 -5.62 -13.79 10.99
CA GLY A 88 -4.50 -13.86 10.06
C GLY A 88 -4.51 -12.73 9.03
N PHE A 89 -3.88 -12.97 7.89
CA PHE A 89 -3.63 -11.99 6.83
C PHE A 89 -3.86 -12.58 5.44
N ALA A 90 -4.00 -11.70 4.47
CA ALA A 90 -3.62 -11.99 3.09
C ALA A 90 -2.11 -11.70 2.95
N VAL A 91 -1.33 -12.67 2.49
CA VAL A 91 0.14 -12.56 2.45
C VAL A 91 0.59 -12.26 1.02
N ILE A 92 1.52 -11.32 0.88
CA ILE A 92 2.22 -11.04 -0.38
C ILE A 92 3.72 -11.13 -0.17
N SER A 93 4.42 -11.72 -1.13
CA SER A 93 5.89 -11.65 -1.20
C SER A 93 6.30 -10.39 -1.96
N VAL A 94 7.35 -9.73 -1.47
CA VAL A 94 7.91 -8.53 -2.07
C VAL A 94 9.35 -8.84 -2.48
N HIS A 95 9.57 -8.95 -3.78
CA HIS A 95 10.88 -9.24 -4.36
C HIS A 95 11.62 -7.96 -4.77
N GLU A 96 12.91 -8.10 -5.05
CA GLU A 96 13.72 -7.01 -5.58
C GLU A 96 13.13 -6.49 -6.90
N GLY A 97 12.96 -5.17 -6.99
CA GLY A 97 12.30 -4.50 -8.11
C GLY A 97 10.81 -4.25 -7.92
N ASP A 98 10.15 -4.95 -7.00
CA ASP A 98 8.70 -4.81 -6.78
C ASP A 98 8.35 -3.47 -6.13
N TYR A 99 7.17 -2.96 -6.44
CA TYR A 99 6.66 -1.74 -5.82
C TYR A 99 6.11 -2.01 -4.41
N ILE A 100 6.75 -1.42 -3.39
CA ILE A 100 6.20 -1.38 -2.02
C ILE A 100 5.22 -0.20 -1.85
N SER A 101 5.31 0.78 -2.74
CA SER A 101 4.41 1.94 -2.80
C SER A 101 4.23 2.39 -4.22
N SER A 102 3.32 3.34 -4.45
CA SER A 102 3.09 3.89 -5.80
C SER A 102 4.27 4.69 -6.36
N LYS A 103 5.41 4.71 -5.68
CA LYS A 103 6.55 5.63 -5.91
C LYS A 103 7.92 5.04 -5.66
N ILE A 104 8.01 3.99 -4.84
CA ILE A 104 9.28 3.41 -4.40
C ILE A 104 9.21 1.90 -4.65
N ARG A 105 10.29 1.40 -5.25
CA ARG A 105 10.55 -0.03 -5.43
C ARG A 105 11.44 -0.55 -4.31
N TYR A 106 11.31 -1.83 -4.00
CA TYR A 106 12.18 -2.54 -3.08
C TYR A 106 13.50 -2.86 -3.78
N LEU A 107 14.62 -2.37 -3.25
CA LEU A 107 15.95 -2.58 -3.82
C LEU A 107 16.93 -2.86 -2.67
N PRO A 108 16.94 -4.10 -2.11
CA PRO A 108 17.71 -4.42 -0.90
C PRO A 108 19.22 -4.18 -1.07
N SER A 109 19.72 -4.26 -2.31
CA SER A 109 21.14 -4.03 -2.65
C SER A 109 21.55 -2.55 -2.64
N GLN A 110 20.61 -1.62 -2.49
CA GLN A 110 20.86 -0.17 -2.58
C GLN A 110 21.39 0.40 -1.26
N SER A 111 22.31 1.37 -1.35
CA SER A 111 22.80 2.08 -0.16
C SER A 111 21.67 2.86 0.55
N ILE A 112 21.76 2.97 1.88
CA ILE A 112 20.79 3.71 2.71
C ILE A 112 20.67 5.18 2.25
N ASN A 113 21.78 5.82 1.86
CA ASN A 113 21.78 7.21 1.39
C ASN A 113 20.98 7.36 0.10
N THR A 114 21.15 6.42 -0.85
CA THR A 114 20.39 6.46 -2.11
C THR A 114 18.90 6.18 -1.87
N LEU A 115 18.59 5.30 -0.93
CA LEU A 115 17.21 5.07 -0.48
C LEU A 115 16.61 6.36 0.11
N GLU A 116 17.32 7.07 1.00
CA GLU A 116 16.86 8.32 1.60
C GLU A 116 16.59 9.42 0.56
N ASN A 117 17.40 9.49 -0.50
CA ASN A 117 17.14 10.40 -1.62
C ASN A 117 15.87 10.03 -2.41
N ALA A 118 15.71 8.75 -2.77
CA ALA A 118 14.51 8.25 -3.46
C ALA A 118 13.24 8.46 -2.63
N ILE A 119 13.38 8.36 -1.31
CA ILE A 119 12.37 8.65 -0.30
C ILE A 119 11.91 10.10 -0.34
N GLU A 120 12.85 11.05 -0.33
CA GLU A 120 12.53 12.48 -0.38
C GLU A 120 11.92 12.88 -1.73
N GLU A 121 12.41 12.31 -2.82
CA GLU A 121 11.81 12.48 -4.14
C GLU A 121 10.37 11.95 -4.19
N ALA A 122 10.13 10.75 -3.67
CA ALA A 122 8.80 10.16 -3.55
C ALA A 122 7.87 10.99 -2.63
N ARG A 123 8.39 11.78 -1.68
CA ARG A 123 7.55 12.68 -0.89
C ARG A 123 7.02 13.84 -1.73
N ARG A 124 7.83 14.38 -2.64
CA ARG A 124 7.54 15.55 -3.47
C ARG A 124 6.68 15.26 -4.70
N SER A 125 6.80 14.08 -5.30
CA SER A 125 6.02 13.73 -6.50
C SER A 125 4.53 13.52 -6.22
N HIS A 126 3.70 13.36 -7.24
CA HIS A 126 2.34 12.81 -7.09
C HIS A 126 2.33 11.28 -7.26
N SER A 127 1.32 10.60 -6.74
CA SER A 127 1.16 9.16 -7.01
C SER A 127 0.91 8.93 -8.50
N ARG A 128 1.42 7.83 -9.08
CA ARG A 128 1.11 7.42 -10.47
C ARG A 128 -0.38 7.15 -10.74
N PHE A 129 -1.19 7.01 -9.69
CA PHE A 129 -2.64 6.82 -9.76
C PHE A 129 -3.42 8.07 -9.31
N SER A 130 -2.74 9.23 -9.25
CA SER A 130 -3.34 10.52 -8.93
C SER A 130 -3.76 11.22 -10.23
N PRO A 131 -4.96 11.85 -10.26
CA PRO A 131 -5.36 12.67 -11.41
C PRO A 131 -4.55 13.97 -11.51
N LEU A 132 -3.71 14.27 -10.50
CA LEU A 132 -2.73 15.37 -10.51
C LEU A 132 -1.37 14.98 -11.10
N ASN A 133 -1.21 13.74 -11.56
CA ASN A 133 0.03 13.29 -12.21
C ASN A 133 -0.24 13.12 -13.69
N GLU A 134 0.42 13.88 -14.55
CA GLU A 134 0.24 13.89 -16.01
C GLU A 134 0.41 12.50 -16.64
N HIS A 135 1.26 11.64 -16.06
CA HIS A 135 1.47 10.27 -16.54
C HIS A 135 0.43 9.27 -16.02
N SER A 136 -0.54 9.72 -15.24
CA SER A 136 -1.60 8.86 -14.72
C SER A 136 -2.69 8.63 -15.76
N PRO A 137 -3.25 7.41 -15.89
CA PRO A 137 -4.44 7.20 -16.72
C PRO A 137 -5.66 8.00 -16.24
N LEU A 138 -5.62 8.51 -15.00
CA LEU A 138 -6.67 9.36 -14.43
C LEU A 138 -6.44 10.84 -14.69
N PHE A 139 -5.33 11.25 -15.31
CA PHE A 139 -5.13 12.66 -15.62
C PHE A 139 -6.05 13.10 -16.78
N PRO A 140 -6.67 14.28 -16.72
CA PRO A 140 -6.78 15.19 -15.57
C PRO A 140 -8.03 14.96 -14.70
N GLU A 141 -9.05 14.29 -15.24
CA GLU A 141 -10.43 14.25 -14.69
C GLU A 141 -10.87 12.86 -14.18
N GLY A 142 -9.98 11.88 -14.15
CA GLY A 142 -10.31 10.50 -13.79
C GLY A 142 -10.64 10.33 -12.31
N LEU A 143 -11.73 9.59 -12.02
CA LEU A 143 -12.27 9.45 -10.68
C LEU A 143 -11.51 8.42 -9.83
N VAL A 144 -11.54 7.12 -10.12
CA VAL A 144 -10.76 6.10 -9.39
C VAL A 144 -10.39 5.00 -10.37
N SER A 145 -9.12 4.58 -10.38
CA SER A 145 -8.67 3.44 -11.17
C SER A 145 -8.75 2.15 -10.36
N SER A 146 -9.17 1.06 -10.98
CA SER A 146 -9.12 -0.29 -10.39
C SER A 146 -7.69 -0.71 -10.04
N GLN A 147 -6.69 -0.19 -10.77
CA GLN A 147 -5.26 -0.42 -10.49
C GLN A 147 -4.87 0.08 -9.10
N TRP A 148 -5.49 1.16 -8.61
CA TRP A 148 -5.25 1.62 -7.24
C TRP A 148 -5.63 0.54 -6.23
N MET A 149 -6.75 -0.15 -6.45
CA MET A 149 -7.20 -1.25 -5.58
C MET A 149 -6.31 -2.48 -5.73
N THR A 150 -5.98 -2.87 -6.97
CA THR A 150 -5.07 -3.98 -7.24
C THR A 150 -3.74 -3.80 -6.52
N CYS A 151 -3.18 -2.59 -6.53
CA CYS A 151 -1.95 -2.32 -5.77
C CYS A 151 -2.15 -2.44 -4.26
N HIS A 152 -3.29 -2.03 -3.70
CA HIS A 152 -3.58 -2.22 -2.27
C HIS A 152 -3.73 -3.68 -1.85
N HIS A 153 -4.03 -4.57 -2.78
CA HIS A 153 -4.08 -6.02 -2.54
C HIS A 153 -2.74 -6.70 -2.73
N GLN A 154 -2.08 -6.40 -3.85
CA GLN A 154 -0.97 -7.21 -4.34
C GLN A 154 0.40 -6.62 -3.99
N HIS A 155 0.48 -5.33 -3.66
CA HIS A 155 1.76 -4.62 -3.60
C HIS A 155 1.95 -3.78 -2.33
N TYR A 156 0.87 -3.32 -1.70
CA TYR A 156 0.93 -2.36 -0.59
C TYR A 156 0.52 -3.00 0.73
N PRO A 157 1.49 -3.59 1.44
CA PRO A 157 1.19 -4.23 2.72
C PRO A 157 0.92 -3.18 3.80
N SER A 158 0.27 -3.63 4.88
CA SER A 158 0.02 -2.85 6.10
C SER A 158 1.12 -3.03 7.16
N VAL A 159 1.83 -4.16 7.11
CA VAL A 159 2.99 -4.49 7.94
C VAL A 159 3.98 -5.27 7.09
N LEU A 160 5.27 -5.08 7.35
CA LEU A 160 6.37 -5.77 6.67
C LEU A 160 7.07 -6.73 7.62
N VAL A 161 7.33 -7.94 7.14
CA VAL A 161 8.11 -8.97 7.82
C VAL A 161 9.25 -9.38 6.90
N SER A 162 10.39 -9.76 7.47
CA SER A 162 11.50 -10.34 6.70
C SER A 162 12.17 -11.44 7.50
N PHE A 163 12.64 -12.48 6.83
CA PHE A 163 13.32 -13.61 7.46
C PHE A 163 14.83 -13.48 7.25
N HIS A 164 15.58 -13.64 8.35
CA HIS A 164 17.04 -13.53 8.35
C HIS A 164 17.66 -14.67 9.14
N ASP A 165 18.84 -15.09 8.68
CA ASP A 165 19.70 -16.03 9.39
C ASP A 165 20.75 -15.26 10.18
N LEU A 166 21.13 -15.80 11.34
CA LEU A 166 22.26 -15.26 12.09
C LEU A 166 23.59 -15.66 11.44
N LYS A 167 23.71 -16.86 10.87
CA LYS A 167 24.83 -17.28 10.01
C LYS A 167 24.67 -16.66 8.63
N PHE A 168 25.70 -15.95 8.15
CA PHE A 168 25.79 -15.58 6.74
C PHE A 168 26.44 -16.73 5.96
N HIS A 169 25.69 -17.39 5.06
CA HIS A 169 26.26 -18.35 4.12
C HIS A 169 27.06 -17.58 3.05
N ASN A 170 28.32 -17.24 3.33
CA ASN A 170 29.24 -16.78 2.30
C ASN A 170 29.61 -18.00 1.44
N SER A 171 29.11 -18.08 0.20
CA SER A 171 29.71 -18.92 -0.83
C SER A 171 31.04 -18.29 -1.28
N THR A 172 32.04 -18.26 -0.39
CA THR A 172 33.43 -17.93 -0.74
C THR A 172 34.43 -18.59 0.22
N SER A 173 34.06 -19.69 0.87
CA SER A 173 35.00 -20.59 1.56
C SER A 173 35.01 -22.01 0.97
N ALA A 174 34.57 -22.17 -0.28
CA ALA A 174 34.80 -23.37 -1.09
C ALA A 174 35.85 -23.07 -2.20
N SER A 175 36.99 -22.53 -1.78
CA SER A 175 38.30 -22.55 -2.48
C SER A 175 39.26 -21.54 -1.83
N ALA A 176 39.53 -21.71 -0.53
CA ALA A 176 40.87 -21.34 -0.08
C ALA A 176 41.79 -22.41 -0.70
N PRO A 177 42.74 -22.08 -1.59
CA PRO A 177 43.75 -23.05 -1.96
C PRO A 177 44.46 -23.43 -0.67
N GLN A 178 44.46 -24.73 -0.35
CA GLN A 178 45.25 -25.26 0.74
C GLN A 178 46.67 -24.72 0.58
N ALA A 179 47.08 -23.86 1.50
CA ALA A 179 48.46 -23.42 1.61
C ALA A 179 49.29 -24.65 2.02
N SER A 180 49.77 -25.40 1.04
CA SER A 180 50.88 -26.33 1.24
C SER A 180 52.17 -25.52 1.32
N THR A 181 52.61 -25.29 2.56
CA THR A 181 54.02 -25.23 3.01
C THR A 181 55.11 -24.97 1.97
N ALA A 182 55.82 -23.84 2.11
CA ALA A 182 57.28 -23.79 2.33
C ALA A 182 57.77 -22.34 2.54
N GLY A 183 58.23 -22.06 3.76
CA GLY A 183 59.24 -21.07 4.19
C GLY A 183 59.32 -19.67 3.58
N ASP A 184 58.99 -18.64 4.38
CA ASP A 184 59.84 -17.44 4.50
C ASP A 184 59.51 -16.63 5.79
N PRO A 185 60.45 -16.39 6.73
CA PRO A 185 60.16 -15.76 8.02
C PRO A 185 60.38 -14.23 8.07
N SER A 186 60.15 -13.49 6.98
CA SER A 186 60.28 -12.03 7.00
C SER A 186 59.27 -11.31 6.12
N HIS A 187 58.03 -11.16 6.62
CA HIS A 187 57.13 -10.09 6.18
C HIS A 187 56.23 -9.64 7.35
N PRO A 188 56.13 -8.34 7.66
CA PRO A 188 55.33 -7.87 8.79
C PRO A 188 53.84 -7.91 8.45
N LEU A 189 53.06 -8.52 9.36
CA LEU A 189 51.63 -8.32 9.60
C LEU A 189 50.74 -8.25 8.35
N ALA A 190 50.31 -9.42 7.87
CA ALA A 190 49.06 -9.50 7.11
C ALA A 190 47.92 -8.96 8.00
N PRO A 191 47.01 -8.10 7.50
CA PRO A 191 45.90 -7.62 8.29
C PRO A 191 45.05 -8.82 8.71
N GLN A 192 44.81 -8.93 10.02
CA GLN A 192 44.02 -9.99 10.62
C GLN A 192 42.71 -10.15 9.83
N SER A 193 42.35 -11.39 9.51
CA SER A 193 41.05 -11.73 8.96
C SER A 193 39.98 -11.15 9.87
N VAL A 194 39.40 -10.01 9.50
CA VAL A 194 38.27 -9.37 10.17
C VAL A 194 37.27 -10.48 10.45
N ASP A 195 36.97 -10.72 11.74
CA ASP A 195 36.18 -11.87 12.20
C ASP A 195 34.96 -12.03 11.30
N SER A 196 34.87 -13.12 10.53
CA SER A 196 33.82 -13.30 9.52
C SER A 196 32.40 -13.12 10.10
N PHE A 197 32.23 -13.41 11.39
CA PHE A 197 31.01 -13.15 12.15
C PHE A 197 30.70 -11.67 12.36
N THR A 198 31.69 -10.81 12.60
CA THR A 198 31.47 -9.36 12.77
C THR A 198 31.01 -8.72 11.47
N LEU A 199 31.62 -9.07 10.33
CA LEU A 199 31.20 -8.58 9.02
C LEU A 199 29.78 -9.06 8.65
N ALA A 200 29.45 -10.31 8.98
CA ALA A 200 28.09 -10.84 8.82
C ALA A 200 27.07 -10.10 9.68
N ASP A 201 27.39 -9.85 10.96
CA ASP A 201 26.54 -9.09 11.88
C ASP A 201 26.34 -7.64 11.36
N GLU A 202 27.37 -7.00 10.80
CA GLU A 202 27.28 -5.65 10.22
C GLU A 202 26.41 -5.59 8.97
N ARG A 203 26.52 -6.60 8.09
CA ARG A 203 25.68 -6.71 6.89
C ARG A 203 24.22 -6.92 7.27
N LEU A 204 23.95 -7.88 8.16
CA LEU A 204 22.60 -8.13 8.67
C LEU A 204 22.00 -6.85 9.28
N ALA A 205 22.75 -6.16 10.14
CA ALA A 205 22.28 -4.90 10.73
C ALA A 205 21.96 -3.82 9.68
N SER A 206 22.72 -3.78 8.58
CA SER A 206 22.48 -2.84 7.46
C SER A 206 21.20 -3.20 6.69
N ASP A 207 20.97 -4.48 6.42
CA ASP A 207 19.75 -4.97 5.77
C ASP A 207 18.51 -4.69 6.62
N LEU A 208 18.61 -4.90 7.94
CA LEU A 208 17.54 -4.55 8.89
C LEU A 208 17.25 -3.05 8.91
N LEU A 209 18.28 -2.22 8.87
CA LEU A 209 18.12 -0.77 8.82
C LEU A 209 17.44 -0.34 7.52
N TYR A 210 17.83 -0.93 6.39
CA TYR A 210 17.18 -0.69 5.09
C TYR A 210 15.67 -0.99 5.17
N GLY A 211 15.31 -2.18 5.67
CA GLY A 211 13.91 -2.58 5.89
C GLY A 211 13.14 -1.61 6.79
N GLN A 212 13.77 -1.12 7.85
CA GLN A 212 13.18 -0.14 8.75
C GLN A 212 12.94 1.22 8.06
N ARG A 213 13.89 1.70 7.25
CA ARG A 213 13.81 2.98 6.53
C ARG A 213 12.69 2.95 5.50
N ILE A 214 12.61 1.88 4.70
CA ILE A 214 11.57 1.75 3.67
C ILE A 214 10.17 1.60 4.30
N ALA A 215 10.05 0.91 5.44
CA ALA A 215 8.78 0.79 6.16
C ALA A 215 8.34 2.12 6.79
N LYS A 216 9.26 2.82 7.47
CA LYS A 216 9.00 4.10 8.16
C LYS A 216 8.42 5.14 7.20
N MET A 217 8.86 5.13 5.95
CA MET A 217 8.38 6.04 4.91
C MET A 217 6.91 5.95 4.58
N ARG A 218 6.36 4.76 4.70
CA ARG A 218 4.95 4.50 4.47
C ARG A 218 4.16 4.51 5.78
N GLY A 219 4.84 4.70 6.92
CA GLY A 219 4.24 4.57 8.24
C GLY A 219 3.94 3.11 8.59
N LEU A 220 4.61 2.18 7.90
CA LEU A 220 4.48 0.75 8.15
C LEU A 220 5.33 0.35 9.34
N ARG A 221 4.90 -0.71 10.01
CA ARG A 221 5.77 -1.42 10.94
C ARG A 221 6.56 -2.48 10.19
N TYR A 222 7.83 -2.60 10.57
CA TYR A 222 8.74 -3.61 10.06
C TYR A 222 9.16 -4.50 11.21
N ILE A 223 8.94 -5.80 11.06
CA ILE A 223 9.27 -6.83 12.06
C ILE A 223 10.20 -7.86 11.41
N PRO A 224 11.52 -7.71 11.56
CA PRO A 224 12.46 -8.77 11.22
C PRO A 224 12.31 -9.97 12.15
N LEU A 225 12.23 -11.15 11.53
CA LEU A 225 12.27 -12.46 12.16
C LEU A 225 13.67 -13.03 11.96
N LEU A 226 14.42 -13.10 13.05
CA LEU A 226 15.74 -13.74 13.07
C LEU A 226 15.56 -15.20 13.47
N VAL A 227 15.85 -16.12 12.55
CA VAL A 227 15.81 -17.55 12.82
C VAL A 227 17.17 -17.99 13.31
N VAL A 228 17.20 -18.68 14.45
CA VAL A 228 18.41 -19.21 15.07
C VAL A 228 18.29 -20.73 15.05
N ASP A 229 19.27 -21.39 14.43
CA ASP A 229 19.32 -22.85 14.34
C ASP A 229 19.73 -23.49 15.67
N GLU A 230 19.50 -24.80 15.83
CA GLU A 230 19.80 -25.55 17.06
C GLU A 230 21.28 -25.47 17.44
N GLU A 231 22.18 -25.60 16.46
CA GLU A 231 23.62 -25.44 16.67
C GLU A 231 23.98 -24.05 17.20
N GLU A 232 23.40 -23.00 16.63
CA GLU A 232 23.67 -21.61 17.04
C GLU A 232 23.07 -21.30 18.40
N HIS A 233 21.89 -21.85 18.69
CA HIS A 233 21.22 -21.63 19.96
C HIS A 233 22.10 -22.10 21.14
N THR A 234 22.87 -23.18 20.97
CA THR A 234 23.76 -23.70 22.01
C THR A 234 25.06 -22.89 22.21
N GLN A 235 25.41 -22.00 21.27
CA GLN A 235 26.64 -21.20 21.36
C GLN A 235 26.49 -20.03 22.34
N SER A 236 27.44 -19.90 23.28
CA SER A 236 27.43 -18.82 24.28
C SER A 236 27.56 -17.40 23.69
N SER A 237 28.09 -17.26 22.47
CA SER A 237 28.28 -15.98 21.80
C SER A 237 27.04 -15.49 21.03
N THR A 238 26.02 -16.33 20.86
CA THR A 238 24.81 -16.03 20.07
C THR A 238 24.03 -14.85 20.62
N ASP A 239 23.84 -14.78 21.93
CA ASP A 239 23.12 -13.66 22.55
C ASP A 239 23.91 -12.34 22.43
N GLU A 240 25.25 -12.39 22.48
CA GLU A 240 26.10 -11.21 22.23
C GLU A 240 25.98 -10.73 20.78
N ARG A 241 25.96 -11.65 19.81
CA ARG A 241 25.76 -11.34 18.38
C ARG A 241 24.40 -10.68 18.14
N ILE A 242 23.33 -11.27 18.67
CA ILE A 242 21.97 -10.73 18.57
C ILE A 242 21.92 -9.33 19.21
N HIS A 243 22.57 -9.14 20.36
CA HIS A 243 22.65 -7.83 21.00
C HIS A 243 23.39 -6.79 20.14
N ARG A 244 24.52 -7.17 19.52
CA ARG A 244 25.25 -6.29 18.58
C ARG A 244 24.40 -5.88 17.39
N VAL A 245 23.69 -6.83 16.78
CA VAL A 245 22.79 -6.57 15.64
C VAL A 245 21.65 -5.64 16.06
N ARG A 246 20.99 -5.91 17.19
CA ARG A 246 19.91 -5.04 17.73
C ARG A 246 20.38 -3.60 17.93
N LYS A 247 21.53 -3.43 18.60
CA LYS A 247 22.11 -2.12 18.89
C LYS A 247 22.45 -1.36 17.61
N ARG A 248 23.05 -2.04 16.63
CA ARG A 248 23.47 -1.38 15.38
C ARG A 248 22.30 -1.07 14.44
N ALA A 249 21.30 -1.94 14.38
CA ALA A 249 20.08 -1.71 13.60
C ALA A 249 19.11 -0.73 14.29
N SER A 250 19.39 -0.30 15.53
CA SER A 250 18.49 0.55 16.34
C SER A 250 17.08 -0.06 16.49
N VAL A 251 17.05 -1.36 16.77
CA VAL A 251 15.82 -2.17 16.86
C VAL A 251 15.55 -2.49 18.33
N ASP A 252 15.26 -1.43 19.09
CA ASP A 252 15.05 -1.50 20.54
C ASP A 252 13.55 -1.65 20.87
N GLY A 253 13.11 -2.89 21.04
CA GLY A 253 11.74 -3.22 21.43
C GLY A 253 11.44 -4.72 21.30
N ARG A 254 10.52 -5.25 22.13
CA ARG A 254 10.23 -6.70 22.20
C ARG A 254 9.72 -7.29 20.86
N LEU A 255 8.97 -6.50 20.09
CA LEU A 255 8.49 -6.86 18.75
C LEU A 255 9.33 -6.23 17.62
N ALA A 256 10.39 -5.49 17.96
CA ALA A 256 11.20 -4.79 16.98
C ALA A 256 12.15 -5.78 16.26
N LEU A 257 12.72 -6.75 16.99
CA LEU A 257 13.45 -7.90 16.43
C LEU A 257 12.98 -9.17 17.13
N THR A 258 12.17 -9.96 16.44
CA THR A 258 11.65 -11.22 16.98
C THR A 258 12.65 -12.33 16.65
N VAL A 259 13.13 -13.02 17.68
CA VAL A 259 14.09 -14.11 17.52
C VAL A 259 13.34 -15.43 17.67
N LEU A 260 13.34 -16.23 16.62
CA LEU A 260 12.75 -17.56 16.59
C LEU A 260 13.85 -18.58 16.90
N ARG A 261 13.84 -19.07 18.14
CA ARG A 261 14.70 -20.18 18.58
C ARG A 261 13.97 -21.51 18.38
N PRO A 262 14.69 -22.64 18.30
CA PRO A 262 14.05 -23.95 18.24
C PRO A 262 13.12 -24.13 19.44
N MET A 263 11.86 -24.47 19.17
CA MET A 263 10.80 -24.58 20.18
C MET A 263 9.90 -25.78 19.85
N ASN A 264 9.19 -26.29 20.86
CA ASN A 264 8.22 -27.36 20.63
C ASN A 264 6.97 -26.82 19.89
N SER A 265 6.16 -27.73 19.33
CA SER A 265 4.98 -27.34 18.54
C SER A 265 4.00 -26.46 19.31
N GLU A 266 3.75 -26.74 20.59
CA GLU A 266 2.78 -25.98 21.39
C GLU A 266 3.25 -24.55 21.67
N GLN A 267 4.53 -24.37 22.02
CA GLN A 267 5.12 -23.04 22.22
C GLN A 267 5.20 -22.26 20.90
N PHE A 268 5.44 -22.95 19.79
CA PHE A 268 5.39 -22.35 18.46
C PHE A 268 4.02 -21.76 18.17
N ASP A 269 2.96 -22.55 18.33
CA ASP A 269 1.58 -22.12 18.07
C ASP A 269 1.20 -20.92 18.97
N GLN A 270 1.53 -20.98 20.27
CA GLN A 270 1.28 -19.86 21.20
C GLN A 270 2.04 -18.59 20.79
N THR A 271 3.30 -18.74 20.36
CA THR A 271 4.11 -17.61 19.87
C THR A 271 3.54 -17.03 18.59
N MET A 272 3.09 -17.86 17.65
CA MET A 272 2.50 -17.43 16.39
C MET A 272 1.15 -16.73 16.58
N VAL A 273 0.32 -17.19 17.51
CA VAL A 273 -0.93 -16.51 17.88
C VAL A 273 -0.64 -15.12 18.44
N GLY A 274 0.30 -15.01 19.39
CA GLY A 274 0.68 -13.72 19.98
C GLY A 274 1.30 -12.76 18.95
N LEU A 275 2.16 -13.27 18.07
CA LEU A 275 2.76 -12.49 16.99
C LEU A 275 1.71 -12.01 15.98
N THR A 276 0.78 -12.88 15.59
CA THR A 276 -0.32 -12.54 14.68
C THR A 276 -1.21 -11.43 15.26
N GLN A 277 -1.57 -11.52 16.54
CA GLN A 277 -2.36 -10.48 17.22
C GLN A 277 -1.59 -9.13 17.24
N GLY A 278 -0.31 -9.14 17.61
CA GLY A 278 0.51 -7.93 17.61
C GLY A 278 0.67 -7.30 16.22
N LEU A 279 0.84 -8.14 15.18
CA LEU A 279 0.87 -7.68 13.78
C LEU A 279 -0.47 -7.06 13.36
N LEU A 280 -1.59 -7.68 13.74
CA LEU A 280 -2.92 -7.18 13.42
C LEU A 280 -3.17 -5.81 14.04
N ASP A 281 -2.75 -5.58 15.29
CA ASP A 281 -2.86 -4.27 15.95
C ASP A 281 -2.11 -3.17 15.18
N TYR A 282 -0.94 -3.49 14.64
CA TYR A 282 -0.19 -2.58 13.79
C TYR A 282 -0.89 -2.32 12.46
N SER A 283 -1.43 -3.35 11.81
CA SER A 283 -2.25 -3.20 10.60
C SER A 283 -3.48 -2.31 10.85
N MET A 284 -4.20 -2.52 11.95
CA MET A 284 -5.37 -1.69 12.30
C MET A 284 -4.99 -0.22 12.48
N THR A 285 -3.88 0.02 13.17
CA THR A 285 -3.36 1.37 13.39
C THR A 285 -2.97 2.03 12.07
N TYR A 286 -2.31 1.28 11.17
CA TYR A 286 -1.95 1.75 9.85
C TYR A 286 -3.17 2.22 9.04
N TYR A 287 -4.20 1.38 8.93
CA TYR A 287 -5.41 1.73 8.18
C TYR A 287 -6.20 2.88 8.84
N ARG A 288 -6.20 2.99 10.17
CA ARG A 288 -6.78 4.15 10.89
C ARG A 288 -6.08 5.45 10.51
N GLU A 289 -4.75 5.46 10.43
CA GLU A 289 -3.99 6.65 10.03
C GLU A 289 -4.24 7.01 8.56
N LEU A 290 -4.33 6.03 7.66
CA LEU A 290 -4.72 6.29 6.26
C LEU A 290 -6.12 6.90 6.15
N ALA A 291 -7.09 6.39 6.92
CA ALA A 291 -8.44 6.95 6.96
C ALA A 291 -8.45 8.40 7.49
N LYS A 292 -7.70 8.69 8.55
CA LYS A 292 -7.53 10.06 9.07
C LYS A 292 -6.90 10.99 8.04
N GLN A 293 -5.90 10.52 7.30
CA GLN A 293 -5.26 11.31 6.24
C GLN A 293 -6.25 11.60 5.09
N ALA A 294 -7.02 10.60 4.65
CA ALA A 294 -8.05 10.79 3.63
C ALA A 294 -9.11 11.81 4.07
N LYS A 295 -9.57 11.71 5.33
CA LYS A 295 -10.52 12.67 5.92
C LYS A 295 -9.97 14.09 5.97
N ARG A 296 -8.74 14.28 6.46
CA ARG A 296 -8.08 15.60 6.51
C ARG A 296 -7.99 16.22 5.12
N ARG A 297 -7.60 15.44 4.11
CA ARG A 297 -7.53 15.91 2.71
C ARG A 297 -8.89 16.33 2.19
N SER A 298 -9.93 15.54 2.45
CA SER A 298 -11.31 15.90 2.09
C SER A 298 -11.74 17.22 2.74
N GLN A 299 -11.44 17.42 4.04
CA GLN A 299 -11.77 18.64 4.76
C GLN A 299 -11.00 19.86 4.22
N HIS A 300 -9.72 19.70 3.91
CA HIS A 300 -8.93 20.77 3.31
C HIS A 300 -9.50 21.24 1.97
N LEU A 301 -10.01 20.33 1.14
CA LEU A 301 -10.65 20.69 -0.12
C LEU A 301 -11.97 21.44 0.07
N VAL A 302 -12.77 21.08 1.07
CA VAL A 302 -14.00 21.81 1.39
C VAL A 302 -13.66 23.22 1.88
N VAL A 303 -12.69 23.36 2.77
CA VAL A 303 -12.28 24.67 3.31
C VAL A 303 -11.66 25.56 2.23
N ALA A 304 -10.85 25.00 1.33
CA ALA A 304 -10.21 25.75 0.25
C ALA A 304 -11.22 26.32 -0.76
N ASN A 305 -12.39 25.68 -0.92
CA ASN A 305 -13.43 26.10 -1.86
C ASN A 305 -14.52 26.97 -1.23
N LEU A 306 -14.43 27.30 0.07
CA LEU A 306 -15.32 28.29 0.66
C LEU A 306 -14.96 29.69 0.12
N PRO A 307 -15.94 30.48 -0.35
CA PRO A 307 -15.68 31.87 -0.69
C PRO A 307 -15.14 32.59 0.56
N SER A 308 -13.95 33.18 0.43
CA SER A 308 -13.32 33.91 1.54
C SER A 308 -14.28 35.01 2.02
N PRO A 309 -14.52 35.15 3.34
CA PRO A 309 -15.35 36.22 3.84
C PRO A 309 -14.68 37.57 3.59
N GLY A 310 -15.22 38.30 2.62
CA GLY A 310 -15.13 39.76 2.48
C GLY A 310 -13.76 40.42 2.64
N THR A 311 -13.06 40.61 1.54
CA THR A 311 -12.34 41.87 1.32
C THR A 311 -12.96 42.54 0.11
N ALA A 312 -13.83 43.52 0.36
CA ALA A 312 -14.17 44.53 -0.62
C ALA A 312 -12.85 45.13 -1.14
N GLN A 313 -12.56 44.92 -2.42
CA GLN A 313 -11.49 45.64 -3.10
C GLN A 313 -11.96 47.08 -3.31
N ASP A 314 -11.68 47.95 -2.36
CA ASP A 314 -11.44 49.35 -2.68
C ASP A 314 -10.08 49.41 -3.37
N ASN A 315 -10.09 49.72 -4.67
CA ASN A 315 -8.91 50.13 -5.41
C ASN A 315 -8.42 51.48 -4.85
N PRO A 316 -7.10 51.65 -4.69
CA PRO A 316 -6.51 52.95 -4.94
C PRO A 316 -5.49 52.86 -6.08
N SER A 317 -5.79 53.59 -7.12
CA SER A 317 -4.84 54.04 -8.13
C SER A 317 -3.72 54.89 -7.51
N THR A 318 -2.50 54.67 -8.00
CA THR A 318 -1.39 55.64 -8.10
C THR A 318 -0.81 56.18 -6.79
N ILE A 319 0.46 55.84 -6.50
CA ILE A 319 1.55 56.79 -6.21
C ILE A 319 2.91 56.05 -6.27
N SER A 320 3.88 56.80 -6.75
CA SER A 320 5.25 56.55 -7.20
C SER A 320 6.26 55.97 -6.19
N ASN A 321 7.30 55.36 -6.77
CA ASN A 321 8.64 55.12 -6.20
C ASN A 321 9.20 56.35 -5.45
N ASP A 322 9.89 56.13 -4.32
CA ASP A 322 11.36 56.30 -4.21
C ASP A 322 11.92 56.12 -2.78
N VAL A 323 13.09 55.44 -2.72
CA VAL A 323 14.33 55.81 -1.96
C VAL A 323 14.46 55.57 -0.43
N SER A 324 15.43 54.67 -0.12
CA SER A 324 16.49 54.71 0.94
C SER A 324 16.28 54.34 2.42
N GLY A 325 17.32 53.68 2.97
CA GLY A 325 17.76 53.71 4.38
C GLY A 325 17.62 52.37 5.11
N ASP A 326 18.61 51.49 5.15
CA ASP A 326 19.81 51.44 6.01
C ASP A 326 19.62 50.75 7.39
N SER A 327 20.57 49.84 7.65
CA SER A 327 21.10 49.24 8.89
C SER A 327 20.22 48.84 10.09
N THR A 328 20.39 47.59 10.55
CA THR A 328 20.92 47.16 11.87
C THR A 328 20.30 45.83 12.37
N GLY A 329 21.17 44.88 12.77
CA GLY A 329 20.78 43.71 13.57
C GLY A 329 20.58 44.08 15.05
N PRO A 330 20.21 43.12 15.94
CA PRO A 330 21.25 42.22 16.42
C PRO A 330 20.84 40.76 16.75
N MET A 331 21.90 39.97 16.91
CA MET A 331 22.03 38.65 17.53
C MET A 331 21.27 38.49 18.87
N ALA A 332 20.66 37.32 19.08
CA ALA A 332 20.41 36.78 20.40
C ALA A 332 20.76 35.28 20.43
N THR A 333 21.64 34.95 21.37
CA THR A 333 22.30 33.67 21.63
C THR A 333 21.48 32.76 22.56
N ALA A 334 21.57 31.45 22.28
CA ALA A 334 21.62 30.31 23.19
C ALA A 334 20.51 30.08 24.25
N ALA A 335 19.85 28.92 24.17
CA ALA A 335 19.82 27.95 25.29
C ALA A 335 19.19 26.62 24.86
N THR A 336 19.97 25.57 25.02
CA THR A 336 19.64 24.15 24.88
C THR A 336 18.57 23.73 25.89
N SER A 337 17.49 23.08 25.44
CA SER A 337 16.63 22.26 26.31
C SER A 337 16.40 20.91 25.66
N PHE A 338 17.06 19.89 26.23
CA PHE A 338 16.87 18.48 25.97
C PHE A 338 15.61 18.01 26.71
N ALA A 339 14.49 17.83 25.98
CA ALA A 339 13.40 16.89 26.30
C ALA A 339 12.16 17.21 25.45
N ASP A 340 12.10 16.70 24.21
CA ASP A 340 10.82 16.41 23.55
C ASP A 340 11.09 15.57 22.29
N LEU A 341 11.41 14.28 22.46
CA LEU A 341 11.35 13.31 21.38
C LEU A 341 9.87 12.88 21.19
N LYS A 342 9.02 13.84 20.83
CA LYS A 342 7.66 13.55 20.35
C LYS A 342 7.77 13.13 18.90
N PHE A 343 7.34 11.90 18.65
CA PHE A 343 7.02 11.30 17.36
C PHE A 343 7.08 12.29 16.19
N ALA A 344 8.09 12.12 15.34
CA ALA A 344 8.23 12.88 14.10
C ALA A 344 6.89 12.84 13.34
N THR A 345 6.19 13.97 13.41
CA THR A 345 4.98 14.27 12.64
C THR A 345 5.30 13.95 11.19
N PHE A 346 4.63 12.94 10.66
CA PHE A 346 4.61 12.62 9.23
C PHE A 346 4.41 13.94 8.49
N GLY A 347 5.42 14.33 7.70
CA GLY A 347 5.48 15.64 7.05
C GLY A 347 4.13 16.02 6.46
N GLN A 348 3.58 17.13 6.92
CA GLN A 348 2.41 17.75 6.32
C GLN A 348 2.76 18.01 4.85
N ARG A 349 2.19 17.19 3.97
CA ARG A 349 2.28 17.40 2.54
C ARG A 349 1.49 18.66 2.23
N THR A 350 2.16 19.69 1.73
CA THR A 350 1.53 20.82 1.04
C THR A 350 1.10 20.35 -0.36
N GLU A 351 0.17 19.38 -0.43
CA GLU A 351 -0.48 19.04 -1.70
C GLU A 351 -1.48 20.18 -2.01
N THR A 352 -0.99 21.10 -2.85
CA THR A 352 -1.70 22.07 -3.72
C THR A 352 -2.67 23.06 -3.07
N LYS A 353 -2.22 24.32 -2.98
CA LYS A 353 -3.04 25.49 -2.63
C LYS A 353 -3.98 25.95 -3.77
N TYR A 354 -3.95 25.31 -4.94
CA TYR A 354 -4.85 25.58 -6.06
C TYR A 354 -5.21 24.24 -6.71
N ILE A 355 -6.49 23.89 -6.67
CA ILE A 355 -7.09 22.89 -7.55
C ILE A 355 -6.93 23.47 -8.96
N ASP A 356 -6.27 22.73 -9.85
CA ASP A 356 -6.10 23.17 -11.24
C ASP A 356 -7.49 23.33 -11.87
N PRO A 357 -7.83 24.47 -12.51
CA PRO A 357 -9.15 24.66 -13.12
C PRO A 357 -9.46 23.66 -14.25
N GLN A 358 -8.45 22.92 -14.74
CA GLN A 358 -8.57 21.85 -15.74
C GLN A 358 -8.59 20.43 -15.14
N GLY A 359 -8.59 20.29 -13.81
CA GLY A 359 -8.51 19.01 -13.11
C GLY A 359 -9.87 18.44 -12.68
N LEU A 360 -9.82 17.28 -12.02
CA LEU A 360 -10.99 16.65 -11.39
C LEU A 360 -11.76 17.65 -10.50
N PRO A 361 -13.08 17.84 -10.72
CA PRO A 361 -13.92 18.71 -9.91
C PRO A 361 -13.95 18.34 -8.43
N MET A 362 -14.40 19.29 -7.59
CA MET A 362 -14.50 19.10 -6.15
C MET A 362 -15.35 17.88 -5.78
N GLU A 363 -16.49 17.69 -6.44
CA GLU A 363 -17.39 16.55 -6.23
C GLU A 363 -16.66 15.22 -6.51
N GLY A 364 -15.88 15.17 -7.58
CA GLY A 364 -15.03 14.02 -7.89
C GLY A 364 -14.02 13.73 -6.78
N TRP A 365 -13.39 14.76 -6.20
CA TRP A 365 -12.47 14.56 -5.07
C TRP A 365 -13.18 14.05 -3.81
N LEU A 366 -14.37 14.56 -3.49
CA LEU A 366 -15.17 14.10 -2.35
C LEU A 366 -15.48 12.61 -2.48
N VAL A 367 -15.96 12.18 -3.66
CA VAL A 367 -16.17 10.76 -3.98
C VAL A 367 -14.90 9.95 -3.73
N ARG A 368 -13.75 10.40 -4.25
CA ARG A 368 -12.48 9.68 -4.11
C ARG A 368 -12.08 9.47 -2.66
N TYR A 369 -12.11 10.52 -1.84
CA TYR A 369 -11.68 10.42 -0.45
C TYR A 369 -12.68 9.65 0.41
N GLN A 370 -13.97 9.77 0.10
CA GLN A 370 -15.01 9.04 0.80
C GLN A 370 -14.94 7.53 0.49
N TYR A 371 -14.75 7.16 -0.78
CA TYR A 371 -14.52 5.78 -1.17
C TYR A 371 -13.28 5.19 -0.48
N LYS A 372 -12.15 5.92 -0.49
CA LYS A 372 -10.92 5.49 0.20
C LYS A 372 -11.13 5.23 1.69
N GLN A 373 -11.91 6.07 2.38
CA GLN A 373 -12.25 5.85 3.78
C GLN A 373 -13.03 4.53 3.98
N GLY A 374 -13.98 4.23 3.10
CA GLY A 374 -14.72 2.96 3.11
C GLY A 374 -13.79 1.76 2.92
N VAL A 375 -12.87 1.84 1.96
CA VAL A 375 -11.87 0.79 1.70
C VAL A 375 -10.98 0.53 2.92
N TYR A 376 -10.49 1.58 3.57
CA TYR A 376 -9.66 1.41 4.77
C TYR A 376 -10.44 0.87 5.98
N ALA A 377 -11.74 1.17 6.09
CA ALA A 377 -12.59 0.55 7.10
C ALA A 377 -12.83 -0.94 6.80
N GLU A 378 -12.99 -1.31 5.53
CA GLU A 378 -13.16 -2.71 5.12
C GLU A 378 -11.90 -3.54 5.37
N PHE A 379 -10.71 -3.02 5.08
CA PHE A 379 -9.44 -3.66 5.44
C PHE A 379 -9.34 -3.96 6.95
N ARG A 380 -10.01 -3.19 7.79
CA ARG A 380 -10.07 -3.40 9.24
C ARG A 380 -11.17 -4.39 9.67
N GLN A 381 -11.92 -4.94 8.73
CA GLN A 381 -13.16 -5.70 8.94
C GLN A 381 -14.25 -4.93 9.72
N ASP A 382 -14.20 -3.59 9.68
CA ASP A 382 -15.22 -2.72 10.27
C ASP A 382 -16.33 -2.48 9.23
N ILE A 383 -17.12 -3.53 8.98
CA ILE A 383 -18.08 -3.57 7.86
C ILE A 383 -19.16 -2.50 7.99
N ALA A 384 -19.62 -2.20 9.21
CA ALA A 384 -20.62 -1.16 9.46
C ALA A 384 -20.10 0.24 9.08
N THR A 385 -18.87 0.58 9.49
CA THR A 385 -18.25 1.85 9.12
C THR A 385 -17.92 1.91 7.63
N ALA A 386 -17.48 0.80 7.04
CA ALA A 386 -17.24 0.69 5.60
C ALA A 386 -18.53 0.94 4.79
N LEU A 387 -19.64 0.29 5.17
CA LEU A 387 -20.95 0.48 4.57
C LEU A 387 -21.39 1.95 4.60
N LYS A 388 -21.28 2.60 5.75
CA LYS A 388 -21.61 4.03 5.88
C LYS A 388 -20.81 4.87 4.88
N HIS A 389 -19.49 4.66 4.83
CA HIS A 389 -18.63 5.42 3.92
C HIS A 389 -18.92 5.13 2.45
N TYR A 390 -19.21 3.87 2.09
CA TYR A 390 -19.58 3.51 0.73
C TYR A 390 -20.93 4.08 0.30
N CYS A 391 -21.93 4.09 1.18
CA CYS A 391 -23.22 4.74 0.92
C CYS A 391 -23.04 6.25 0.72
N GLU A 392 -22.27 6.92 1.58
CA GLU A 392 -21.96 8.35 1.41
C GLU A 392 -21.18 8.62 0.11
N ALA A 393 -20.22 7.76 -0.25
CA ALA A 393 -19.50 7.87 -1.53
C ALA A 393 -20.45 7.72 -2.72
N TYR A 394 -21.42 6.80 -2.62
CA TYR A 394 -22.43 6.60 -3.65
C TYR A 394 -23.34 7.82 -3.83
N THR A 395 -23.79 8.45 -2.75
CA THR A 395 -24.54 9.71 -2.82
C THR A 395 -23.73 10.80 -3.54
N HIS A 396 -22.45 10.96 -3.21
CA HIS A 396 -21.60 11.93 -3.90
C HIS A 396 -21.39 11.60 -5.39
N ILE A 397 -21.36 10.31 -5.76
CA ILE A 397 -21.27 9.89 -7.17
C ILE A 397 -22.55 10.24 -7.92
N LEU A 398 -23.72 10.06 -7.31
CA LEU A 398 -24.99 10.44 -7.92
C LEU A 398 -25.05 11.94 -8.19
N ASP A 399 -24.71 12.76 -7.20
CA ASP A 399 -24.66 14.21 -7.36
C ASP A 399 -23.69 14.61 -8.47
N TYR A 400 -22.52 13.96 -8.52
CA TYR A 400 -21.53 14.20 -9.56
C TYR A 400 -22.03 13.79 -10.96
N ALA A 401 -22.67 12.62 -11.09
CA ALA A 401 -23.23 12.14 -12.34
C ALA A 401 -24.40 13.02 -12.84
N GLU A 402 -25.24 13.52 -11.94
CA GLU A 402 -26.33 14.43 -12.28
C GLU A 402 -25.81 15.77 -12.83
N ARG A 403 -24.76 16.34 -12.22
CA ARG A 403 -24.09 17.57 -12.69
C ARG A 403 -23.44 17.38 -14.06
N ILE A 404 -22.83 16.22 -14.30
CA ILE A 404 -22.30 15.85 -15.63
C ILE A 404 -23.43 15.80 -16.66
N ALA A 405 -24.55 15.14 -16.32
CA ALA A 405 -25.70 15.04 -17.21
C ALA A 405 -26.32 16.42 -17.53
N LYS A 406 -26.33 17.35 -16.56
CA LYS A 406 -26.77 18.74 -16.73
C LYS A 406 -25.78 19.65 -17.47
N ARG A 407 -24.56 19.16 -17.74
CA ARG A 407 -23.43 19.93 -18.30
C ARG A 407 -23.01 21.13 -17.44
N ASP A 408 -23.01 20.95 -16.12
CA ASP A 408 -22.56 21.98 -15.17
C ASP A 408 -21.04 22.25 -15.23
N TYR A 409 -20.29 21.44 -15.98
CA TYR A 409 -18.84 21.55 -16.19
C TYR A 409 -18.49 21.89 -17.65
N PRO A 410 -18.89 23.07 -18.17
CA PRO A 410 -18.70 23.41 -19.59
C PRO A 410 -17.23 23.52 -20.02
N GLN A 411 -16.30 23.64 -19.06
CA GLN A 411 -14.86 23.69 -19.31
C GLN A 411 -14.18 22.31 -19.44
N LEU A 412 -14.89 21.21 -19.17
CA LEU A 412 -14.36 19.84 -19.20
C LEU A 412 -15.05 19.00 -20.29
N ASP A 413 -14.60 19.14 -21.54
CA ASP A 413 -15.21 18.47 -22.70
C ASP A 413 -15.13 16.93 -22.63
N ASN A 414 -14.14 16.39 -21.93
CA ASN A 414 -13.97 14.95 -21.75
C ASN A 414 -14.95 14.37 -20.72
N LEU A 415 -15.63 15.22 -19.95
CA LEU A 415 -16.56 14.84 -18.90
C LEU A 415 -18.02 15.08 -19.33
N LEU A 416 -18.43 14.35 -20.36
CA LEU A 416 -19.80 14.36 -20.89
C LEU A 416 -20.35 12.93 -20.96
N LEU A 417 -21.67 12.79 -21.12
CA LEU A 417 -22.29 11.48 -21.30
C LEU A 417 -21.69 10.74 -22.51
N PHE A 418 -21.50 9.43 -22.34
CA PHE A 418 -20.89 8.52 -23.34
C PHE A 418 -19.44 8.82 -23.71
N THR A 419 -18.74 9.70 -22.99
CA THR A 419 -17.28 9.77 -23.09
C THR A 419 -16.64 8.60 -22.32
N PRO A 420 -15.36 8.29 -22.57
CA PRO A 420 -14.65 7.28 -21.78
C PRO A 420 -14.67 7.57 -20.27
N ARG A 421 -14.62 8.85 -19.86
CA ARG A 421 -14.70 9.24 -18.44
C ARG A 421 -16.07 8.99 -17.83
N TRP A 422 -17.14 9.17 -18.59
CA TRP A 422 -18.47 8.77 -18.16
C TRP A 422 -18.59 7.26 -17.97
N GLU A 423 -18.06 6.46 -18.90
CA GLU A 423 -18.10 5.01 -18.78
C GLU A 423 -17.25 4.49 -17.60
N GLU A 424 -16.12 5.12 -17.31
CA GLU A 424 -15.33 4.88 -16.10
C GLU A 424 -16.15 5.18 -14.83
N LEU A 425 -16.81 6.35 -14.78
CA LEU A 425 -17.66 6.76 -13.66
C LEU A 425 -18.82 5.79 -13.45
N ARG A 426 -19.54 5.45 -14.54
CA ARG A 426 -20.66 4.50 -14.50
C ARG A 426 -20.21 3.14 -14.02
N THR A 427 -19.12 2.60 -14.57
CA THR A 427 -18.58 1.31 -14.17
C THR A 427 -18.18 1.31 -12.69
N PHE A 428 -17.57 2.39 -12.22
CA PHE A 428 -17.22 2.54 -10.81
C PHE A 428 -18.46 2.62 -9.92
N MET A 429 -19.46 3.41 -10.30
CA MET A 429 -20.73 3.53 -9.59
C MET A 429 -21.48 2.19 -9.49
N ASP A 430 -21.61 1.47 -10.60
CA ASP A 430 -22.18 0.13 -10.67
C ASP A 430 -21.45 -0.81 -9.69
N SER A 431 -20.11 -0.80 -9.74
CA SER A 431 -19.26 -1.63 -8.88
C SER A 431 -19.41 -1.33 -7.39
N LEU A 432 -19.49 -0.04 -7.02
CA LEU A 432 -19.70 0.40 -5.65
C LEU A 432 -21.07 -0.05 -5.14
N CYS A 433 -22.09 0.02 -5.99
CA CYS A 433 -23.43 -0.35 -5.59
C CYS A 433 -23.56 -1.86 -5.32
N TRP A 434 -22.91 -2.71 -6.12
CA TRP A 434 -22.81 -4.14 -5.78
C TRP A 434 -21.98 -4.39 -4.53
N LYS A 435 -20.91 -3.62 -4.31
CA LYS A 435 -20.11 -3.71 -3.09
C LYS A 435 -20.95 -3.42 -1.85
N ILE A 436 -21.79 -2.39 -1.87
CA ILE A 436 -22.72 -2.07 -0.78
C ILE A 436 -23.69 -3.24 -0.51
N ARG A 437 -24.26 -3.84 -1.55
CA ARG A 437 -25.21 -4.97 -1.40
C ARG A 437 -24.53 -6.22 -0.85
N LYS A 438 -23.34 -6.54 -1.36
CA LYS A 438 -22.51 -7.64 -0.84
C LYS A 438 -22.26 -7.46 0.65
N LEU A 439 -21.86 -6.28 1.09
CA LEU A 439 -21.60 -6.02 2.50
C LEU A 439 -22.89 -6.04 3.36
N ASN A 440 -24.03 -5.60 2.83
CA ASN A 440 -25.33 -5.76 3.51
C ASN A 440 -25.72 -7.23 3.69
N PHE A 441 -25.32 -8.11 2.77
CA PHE A 441 -25.53 -9.55 2.95
C PHE A 441 -24.64 -10.13 4.05
N TYR A 442 -23.41 -9.66 4.21
CA TYR A 442 -22.58 -10.06 5.35
C TYR A 442 -23.14 -9.62 6.70
N THR A 443 -23.81 -8.48 6.75
CA THR A 443 -24.50 -8.00 7.98
C THR A 443 -25.90 -8.60 8.15
N ASN A 444 -26.30 -9.58 7.32
CA ASN A 444 -27.64 -10.18 7.29
C ASN A 444 -28.79 -9.17 7.10
N SER A 445 -28.52 -7.97 6.58
CA SER A 445 -29.54 -6.95 6.30
C SER A 445 -30.08 -7.07 4.86
N HIS A 446 -30.85 -8.12 4.60
CA HIS A 446 -31.39 -8.39 3.27
C HIS A 446 -32.38 -7.33 2.78
N ALA A 447 -33.21 -6.78 3.68
CA ALA A 447 -34.17 -5.74 3.35
C ALA A 447 -33.49 -4.45 2.86
N SER A 448 -32.49 -3.97 3.62
CA SER A 448 -31.71 -2.79 3.21
C SER A 448 -30.96 -3.02 1.89
N SER A 449 -30.51 -4.24 1.60
CA SER A 449 -29.90 -4.55 0.30
C SER A 449 -30.88 -4.38 -0.86
N ALA A 450 -32.12 -4.84 -0.72
CA ALA A 450 -33.15 -4.72 -1.76
C ALA A 450 -33.61 -3.27 -1.96
N GLU A 451 -33.81 -2.54 -0.86
CA GLU A 451 -34.14 -1.10 -0.89
C GLU A 451 -33.05 -0.29 -1.59
N ASN A 452 -31.78 -0.52 -1.23
CA ASN A 452 -30.63 0.11 -1.89
C ASN A 452 -30.52 -0.28 -3.37
N PHE A 453 -30.94 -1.50 -3.76
CA PHE A 453 -31.01 -1.90 -5.16
C PHE A 453 -32.07 -1.11 -5.93
N ASN A 454 -33.29 -1.05 -5.42
CA ASN A 454 -34.36 -0.30 -6.07
C ASN A 454 -34.07 1.20 -6.13
N GLY A 455 -33.53 1.76 -5.06
CA GLY A 455 -33.09 3.16 -5.02
C GLY A 455 -32.05 3.47 -6.10
N TYR A 456 -31.06 2.58 -6.28
CA TYR A 456 -30.05 2.71 -7.34
C TYR A 456 -30.68 2.74 -8.73
N ILE A 457 -31.55 1.77 -9.03
CA ILE A 457 -32.20 1.64 -10.32
C ILE A 457 -33.03 2.90 -10.62
N ASN A 458 -33.81 3.37 -9.65
CA ASN A 458 -34.65 4.55 -9.82
C ASN A 458 -33.82 5.82 -10.04
N SER A 459 -32.79 6.05 -9.21
CA SER A 459 -31.95 7.25 -9.31
C SER A 459 -31.20 7.31 -10.64
N PHE A 460 -30.54 6.23 -11.06
CA PHE A 460 -29.79 6.25 -12.32
C PHE A 460 -30.72 6.24 -13.54
N SER A 461 -31.88 5.57 -13.46
CA SER A 461 -32.91 5.67 -14.51
C SER A 461 -33.38 7.11 -14.68
N SER A 462 -33.57 7.85 -13.58
CA SER A 462 -33.94 9.26 -13.64
C SER A 462 -32.84 10.12 -14.29
N ILE A 463 -31.56 9.88 -13.96
CA ILE A 463 -30.43 10.60 -14.59
C ILE A 463 -30.41 10.35 -16.10
N LEU A 464 -30.54 9.08 -16.52
CA LEU A 464 -30.57 8.73 -17.93
C LEU A 464 -31.80 9.30 -18.65
N HIS A 465 -32.98 9.27 -18.03
CA HIS A 465 -34.20 9.83 -18.60
C HIS A 465 -34.08 11.34 -18.79
N ASN A 466 -33.58 12.07 -17.78
CA ASN A 466 -33.36 13.52 -17.86
C ASN A 466 -32.34 13.90 -18.92
N ALA A 467 -31.37 13.01 -19.19
CA ALA A 467 -30.39 13.16 -20.26
C ALA A 467 -30.93 12.78 -21.66
N GLY A 468 -32.15 12.24 -21.78
CA GLY A 468 -32.75 11.80 -23.05
C GLY A 468 -32.47 10.34 -23.42
N TYR A 469 -31.87 9.54 -22.53
CA TYR A 469 -31.50 8.13 -22.73
C TYR A 469 -32.32 7.17 -21.84
N GLY A 470 -33.61 7.45 -21.69
CA GLY A 470 -34.55 6.61 -20.94
C GLY A 470 -34.94 5.32 -21.68
N GLU A 471 -36.17 4.86 -21.44
CA GLU A 471 -36.69 3.57 -21.93
C GLU A 471 -36.69 3.39 -23.45
N ALA A 472 -36.62 4.48 -24.23
CA ALA A 472 -36.54 4.41 -25.69
C ALA A 472 -35.15 3.97 -26.20
N ALA A 473 -34.11 4.04 -25.36
CA ALA A 473 -32.74 3.74 -25.75
C ALA A 473 -32.37 2.28 -25.45
N SER A 474 -31.72 1.59 -26.39
CA SER A 474 -31.18 0.23 -26.17
C SER A 474 -30.14 0.18 -25.03
N TYR A 475 -29.39 1.28 -24.86
CA TYR A 475 -28.42 1.45 -23.77
C TYR A 475 -29.05 1.26 -22.39
N TYR A 476 -30.25 1.84 -22.17
CA TYR A 476 -30.98 1.75 -20.91
C TYR A 476 -31.30 0.30 -20.55
N TRP A 477 -31.89 -0.44 -21.49
CA TRP A 477 -32.28 -1.83 -21.27
C TRP A 477 -31.09 -2.78 -21.10
N ASN A 478 -30.00 -2.53 -21.82
CA ASN A 478 -28.76 -3.30 -21.64
C ASN A 478 -28.19 -3.12 -20.23
N TRP A 479 -28.09 -1.87 -19.77
CA TRP A 479 -27.66 -1.58 -18.40
C TRP A 479 -28.60 -2.21 -17.37
N LEU A 480 -29.92 -2.00 -17.49
CA LEU A 480 -30.92 -2.50 -16.54
C LEU A 480 -30.89 -4.03 -16.43
N THR A 481 -30.77 -4.73 -17.55
CA THR A 481 -30.67 -6.20 -17.60
C THR A 481 -29.41 -6.68 -16.89
N ASN A 482 -28.27 -6.05 -17.15
CA ASN A 482 -26.99 -6.39 -16.52
C ASN A 482 -27.05 -6.19 -14.99
N GLN A 483 -27.69 -5.12 -14.51
CA GLN A 483 -27.88 -4.89 -13.07
C GLN A 483 -28.68 -6.00 -12.40
N HIS A 484 -29.81 -6.41 -12.99
CA HIS A 484 -30.65 -7.47 -12.45
C HIS A 484 -29.96 -8.84 -12.50
N GLN A 485 -29.29 -9.16 -13.61
CA GLN A 485 -28.54 -10.41 -13.74
C GLN A 485 -27.40 -10.51 -12.71
N THR A 486 -26.67 -9.42 -12.49
CA THR A 486 -25.60 -9.37 -11.50
C THR A 486 -26.14 -9.47 -10.07
N PHE A 487 -27.26 -8.79 -9.78
CA PHE A 487 -27.90 -8.89 -8.47
C PHE A 487 -28.43 -10.31 -8.18
N ALA A 488 -29.04 -10.97 -9.18
CA ALA A 488 -29.44 -12.37 -9.07
C ALA A 488 -28.22 -13.28 -8.80
N SER A 489 -27.12 -13.09 -9.52
CA SER A 489 -25.87 -13.84 -9.29
C SER A 489 -25.32 -13.63 -7.87
N LEU A 490 -25.41 -12.41 -7.34
CA LEU A 490 -24.98 -12.09 -5.98
C LEU A 490 -25.89 -12.73 -4.92
N LEU A 491 -27.21 -12.76 -5.16
CA LEU A 491 -28.17 -13.44 -4.29
C LEU A 491 -27.91 -14.95 -4.24
N GLU A 492 -27.66 -15.58 -5.40
CA GLU A 492 -27.31 -17.01 -5.45
C GLU A 492 -26.03 -17.32 -4.65
N LEU A 493 -25.01 -16.46 -4.75
CA LEU A 493 -23.80 -16.58 -3.94
C LEU A 493 -24.11 -16.42 -2.45
N GLY A 494 -24.94 -15.43 -2.09
CA GLY A 494 -25.39 -15.23 -0.71
C GLY A 494 -26.13 -16.44 -0.12
N ILE A 495 -26.97 -17.10 -0.92
CA ILE A 495 -27.70 -18.30 -0.49
C ILE A 495 -26.77 -19.51 -0.36
N LYS A 496 -25.83 -19.70 -1.29
CA LYS A 496 -24.88 -20.84 -1.27
C LYS A 496 -23.93 -20.84 -0.08
N HIS A 497 -23.68 -19.66 0.49
CA HIS A 497 -22.71 -19.45 1.57
C HIS A 497 -23.36 -19.04 2.91
N ARG A 498 -24.67 -19.22 3.03
CA ARG A 498 -25.41 -19.12 4.29
C ARG A 498 -25.34 -20.45 5.04
#